data_AF-A0A438KBG3-F1
#
_entry.id   AF-A0A438KBG3-F1
#
_cell.length_a   1.000
_cell.length_b   1.000
_cell.length_c   1.000
_cell.angle_alpha   90.00
_cell.angle_beta   90.00
_cell.angle_gamma   90.00
#
_symmetry.space_group_name_H-M   'P 1'
#
loop_
_entity.id
_entity.type
_entity.pdbx_description
1 polymer ?
#
loop_
_entity_poly.entity_id
_entity_poly.type
_entity_poly.pdbx_seq_one_letter_code
_entity_poly.pdbx_strand_id
1 'polypeptide(L)'
;MNESAGHIPSTANGCLDYGLCCYPWLVFHGLCRKAMWSDTFDENTPPVDDPEYISSLGAAIFKGMQSGDSNAIWLMQGWLFSYDPFWRPPQMKALLHSVPMGRLVVLDLFAEVKPIWITSEQFYGVPYIWKVTVLFLIANNMMCMLHNFAGNIEMYGILDAVASGPVEALTFLKVGVGMSMEGIEQNPVVYDLMSEMAFQHNKVDVKVWIALYSTRRYGKSVPEIQDAWNILYHTIYNCTDGSYDKNRDVIVAFPDIDPSFIPTPKLSMPGGYHRYGKSVSRRTVLKEITNSFEQPHLWYSTSEVKDALGLFIASGDQLSGSSTYRYDLVDLTRQALAKYANQLFLEVIEAYQLNDVRGAACHSQKFLELVEDMDTLLACHDGFLLGPWLESAKQLAQDEQQEIQFEWNARTQITMWFDNTEDEASLLRDYGNKYWSGLLRDYYGPRAAIYFKYLLESLETGNEFALKDWRREWIKLTNDWQNSRNAYPVRSSGNAIDTSRRLYNKYLQDPEIYDL
;
A
#
# COMPACT_ATOMS: atom_id res chain seq x y z
N MET A 1 -41.42 -14.15 -39.00
CA MET A 1 -42.54 -15.12 -39.00
C MET A 1 -41.95 -16.52 -39.12
N ASN A 2 -42.12 -17.27 -38.03
CA ASN A 2 -42.11 -18.73 -37.82
C ASN A 2 -40.91 -19.55 -38.32
N GLU A 3 -40.06 -20.06 -37.42
CA GLU A 3 -40.26 -21.13 -36.40
C GLU A 3 -39.94 -22.52 -36.97
N SER A 4 -38.85 -23.12 -36.48
CA SER A 4 -38.81 -24.54 -36.17
C SER A 4 -38.01 -24.72 -34.89
N ALA A 5 -38.72 -25.15 -33.85
CA ALA A 5 -38.24 -25.35 -32.49
C ALA A 5 -37.32 -26.57 -32.42
N GLY A 6 -36.08 -26.36 -31.96
CA GLY A 6 -35.19 -27.40 -31.47
C GLY A 6 -35.15 -27.32 -29.93
N HIS A 7 -35.62 -28.37 -29.28
CA HIS A 7 -35.61 -28.53 -27.82
C HIS A 7 -34.24 -28.23 -27.19
N ILE A 8 -34.20 -27.28 -26.26
CA ILE A 8 -33.11 -27.10 -25.31
C ILE A 8 -33.35 -28.11 -24.17
N PRO A 9 -32.43 -29.05 -23.89
CA PRO A 9 -32.54 -29.89 -22.71
C PRO A 9 -32.31 -29.04 -21.45
N SER A 10 -33.22 -29.16 -20.49
CA SER A 10 -33.09 -28.59 -19.16
C SER A 10 -31.96 -29.28 -18.39
N THR A 11 -30.78 -28.66 -18.34
CA THR A 11 -29.74 -28.99 -17.36
C THR A 11 -29.26 -27.72 -16.64
N ALA A 12 -30.21 -26.88 -16.21
CA ALA A 12 -29.99 -25.92 -15.14
C ALA A 12 -30.14 -26.65 -13.80
N ASN A 13 -29.14 -27.48 -13.43
CA ASN A 13 -28.98 -28.09 -12.10
C ASN A 13 -27.63 -28.83 -12.03
N GLY A 14 -26.52 -28.16 -12.29
CA GLY A 14 -25.21 -28.80 -12.28
C GLY A 14 -24.05 -27.83 -12.13
N CYS A 15 -23.86 -27.33 -10.91
CA CYS A 15 -22.57 -26.92 -10.31
C CYS A 15 -22.83 -26.11 -9.04
N LEU A 16 -23.32 -26.75 -7.98
CA LEU A 16 -23.30 -26.21 -6.62
C LEU A 16 -22.88 -27.30 -5.63
N ASP A 17 -21.86 -28.10 -6.00
CA ASP A 17 -21.19 -29.01 -5.08
C ASP A 17 -19.83 -28.41 -4.70
N TYR A 18 -19.82 -27.57 -3.66
CA TYR A 18 -18.60 -27.03 -3.05
C TYR A 18 -17.65 -28.14 -2.52
N GLY A 19 -18.13 -29.39 -2.40
CA GLY A 19 -17.31 -30.56 -2.09
C GLY A 19 -16.28 -30.92 -3.17
N LEU A 20 -16.48 -30.47 -4.42
CA LEU A 20 -15.58 -30.77 -5.55
C LEU A 20 -14.23 -30.03 -5.50
N CYS A 21 -14.09 -28.92 -4.77
CA CYS A 21 -12.80 -28.23 -4.61
C CYS A 21 -11.98 -28.74 -3.42
N CYS A 22 -12.66 -29.11 -2.32
CA CYS A 22 -11.97 -29.54 -1.10
C CYS A 22 -11.34 -30.93 -1.26
N TYR A 23 -12.02 -31.83 -1.99
CA TYR A 23 -11.57 -33.21 -2.15
C TYR A 23 -10.27 -33.33 -2.97
N PRO A 24 -10.12 -32.68 -4.15
CA PRO A 24 -8.83 -32.65 -4.86
C PRO A 24 -7.72 -31.98 -4.05
N TRP A 25 -8.01 -30.88 -3.34
CA TRP A 25 -7.01 -30.17 -2.54
C TRP A 25 -6.45 -31.05 -1.38
N LEU A 26 -7.33 -31.77 -0.67
CA LEU A 26 -6.94 -32.70 0.39
C LEU A 26 -6.16 -33.91 -0.15
N VAL A 27 -6.45 -34.36 -1.38
CA VAL A 27 -5.73 -35.44 -2.06
C VAL A 27 -4.32 -35.00 -2.50
N PHE A 28 -4.14 -33.74 -2.91
CA PHE A 28 -2.83 -33.20 -3.34
C PHE A 28 -1.92 -32.77 -2.18
N HIS A 29 -2.47 -32.25 -1.08
CA HIS A 29 -1.66 -31.67 0.02
C HIS A 29 -1.73 -32.44 1.35
N GLY A 30 -2.59 -33.46 1.47
CA GLY A 30 -2.82 -34.21 2.71
C GLY A 30 -3.61 -33.42 3.77
N LEU A 31 -4.19 -34.13 4.74
CA LEU A 31 -4.89 -33.59 5.92
C LEU A 31 -3.92 -32.89 6.91
N CYS A 32 -3.20 -31.87 6.49
CA CYS A 32 -2.26 -31.15 7.37
C CYS A 32 -2.88 -29.92 8.06
N ARG A 33 -4.09 -29.46 7.70
CA ARG A 33 -4.66 -28.22 8.25
C ARG A 33 -6.16 -28.34 8.50
N LYS A 34 -6.58 -28.04 9.74
CA LYS A 34 -7.99 -27.93 10.15
C LYS A 34 -8.62 -26.57 9.83
N ALA A 35 -7.80 -25.56 9.53
CA ALA A 35 -8.26 -24.22 9.18
C ALA A 35 -8.34 -24.06 7.66
N MET A 36 -9.49 -23.58 7.17
CA MET A 36 -9.79 -23.35 5.76
C MET A 36 -10.14 -21.88 5.54
N TRP A 37 -9.68 -21.31 4.42
CA TRP A 37 -9.83 -19.89 4.11
C TRP A 37 -10.84 -19.68 2.98
N SER A 38 -11.76 -18.74 3.15
CA SER A 38 -12.71 -18.37 2.09
C SER A 38 -13.39 -17.05 2.40
N ASP A 39 -13.39 -16.14 1.43
CA ASP A 39 -13.98 -14.81 1.54
C ASP A 39 -14.83 -14.55 0.29
N THR A 40 -16.15 -14.53 0.44
CA THR A 40 -17.08 -14.46 -0.72
C THR A 40 -17.38 -13.03 -1.14
N PHE A 41 -17.27 -12.10 -0.20
CA PHE A 41 -17.68 -10.70 -0.38
C PHE A 41 -16.54 -9.73 -0.07
N ASP A 42 -15.30 -10.18 -0.23
CA ASP A 42 -14.18 -9.28 -0.19
C ASP A 42 -14.24 -8.36 -1.42
N GLU A 43 -14.27 -7.06 -1.15
CA GLU A 43 -14.45 -5.94 -2.09
C GLU A 43 -15.77 -5.96 -2.93
N ASN A 44 -16.65 -6.92 -2.66
CA ASN A 44 -17.91 -7.13 -3.37
C ASN A 44 -19.12 -7.01 -2.45
N THR A 45 -20.16 -6.29 -2.89
CA THR A 45 -21.38 -6.12 -2.09
C THR A 45 -22.34 -7.26 -2.37
N PRO A 46 -22.92 -7.92 -1.35
CA PRO A 46 -23.92 -8.94 -1.55
C PRO A 46 -25.14 -8.41 -2.34
N PRO A 47 -25.78 -9.25 -3.17
CA PRO A 47 -26.88 -8.81 -4.03
C PRO A 47 -28.16 -8.45 -3.26
N VAL A 48 -28.33 -8.96 -2.04
CA VAL A 48 -29.53 -8.80 -1.21
C VAL A 48 -29.11 -8.54 0.24
N ASP A 49 -29.76 -7.58 0.92
CA ASP A 49 -29.48 -7.20 2.31
C ASP A 49 -30.27 -7.98 3.37
N ASP A 50 -30.98 -9.02 2.96
CA ASP A 50 -31.78 -9.89 3.81
C ASP A 50 -30.87 -10.77 4.70
N PRO A 51 -30.97 -10.66 6.04
CA PRO A 51 -30.23 -11.50 6.97
C PRO A 51 -30.40 -13.01 6.74
N GLU A 52 -31.58 -13.48 6.34
CA GLU A 52 -31.80 -14.92 6.10
C GLU A 52 -30.98 -15.41 4.90
N TYR A 53 -30.94 -14.62 3.82
CA TYR A 53 -30.10 -14.88 2.66
C TYR A 53 -28.61 -14.96 3.06
N ILE A 54 -28.10 -13.95 3.79
CA ILE A 54 -26.69 -13.90 4.24
C ILE A 54 -26.35 -15.10 5.13
N SER A 55 -27.22 -15.43 6.08
CA SER A 55 -27.02 -16.59 6.96
C SER A 55 -27.05 -17.91 6.20
N SER A 56 -27.95 -18.06 5.23
CA SER A 56 -28.04 -19.28 4.41
C SER A 56 -26.78 -19.50 3.56
N LEU A 57 -26.21 -18.41 3.04
CA LEU A 57 -24.98 -18.44 2.26
C LEU A 57 -23.77 -18.84 3.11
N GLY A 58 -23.59 -18.18 4.26
CA GLY A 58 -22.50 -18.51 5.19
C GLY A 58 -22.57 -19.97 5.67
N ALA A 59 -23.78 -20.47 5.94
CA ALA A 59 -23.99 -21.88 6.29
C ALA A 59 -23.67 -22.84 5.14
N ALA A 60 -24.00 -22.47 3.89
CA ALA A 60 -23.68 -23.27 2.71
C ALA A 60 -22.17 -23.38 2.46
N ILE A 61 -21.44 -22.26 2.59
CA ILE A 61 -19.97 -22.21 2.50
C ILE A 61 -19.36 -23.14 3.54
N PHE A 62 -19.77 -23.00 4.80
CA PHE A 62 -19.24 -23.81 5.89
C PHE A 62 -19.59 -25.30 5.73
N LYS A 63 -20.79 -25.64 5.27
CA LYS A 63 -21.16 -27.03 4.93
C LYS A 63 -20.26 -27.60 3.84
N GLY A 64 -19.88 -26.79 2.85
CA GLY A 64 -18.88 -27.14 1.84
C GLY A 64 -17.54 -27.52 2.46
N MET A 65 -17.02 -26.69 3.37
CA MET A 65 -15.79 -26.97 4.12
C MET A 65 -15.89 -28.25 4.96
N GLN A 66 -17.00 -28.43 5.69
CA GLN A 66 -17.25 -29.60 6.52
C GLN A 66 -17.34 -30.91 5.73
N SER A 67 -17.73 -30.85 4.46
CA SER A 67 -17.76 -32.02 3.57
C SER A 67 -16.35 -32.57 3.27
N GLY A 68 -15.32 -31.70 3.31
CA GLY A 68 -13.92 -32.09 3.19
C GLY A 68 -13.28 -32.46 4.53
N ASP A 69 -13.56 -31.69 5.59
CA ASP A 69 -13.08 -31.98 6.95
C ASP A 69 -14.16 -31.66 8.01
N SER A 70 -14.62 -32.70 8.73
CA SER A 70 -15.57 -32.56 9.85
C SER A 70 -15.07 -31.63 10.98
N ASN A 71 -13.75 -31.43 11.10
CA ASN A 71 -13.10 -30.55 12.06
C ASN A 71 -12.71 -29.18 11.48
N ALA A 72 -13.23 -28.83 10.30
CA ALA A 72 -12.95 -27.55 9.66
C ALA A 72 -13.25 -26.35 10.57
N ILE A 73 -12.34 -25.40 10.56
CA ILE A 73 -12.45 -24.05 11.11
C ILE A 73 -12.39 -23.09 9.93
N TRP A 74 -13.41 -22.28 9.75
CA TRP A 74 -13.43 -21.22 8.77
C TRP A 74 -12.62 -20.03 9.30
N LEU A 75 -11.58 -19.67 8.57
CA LEU A 75 -10.82 -18.45 8.78
C LEU A 75 -11.27 -17.43 7.71
N MET A 76 -11.69 -16.24 8.12
CA MET A 76 -12.32 -15.22 7.26
C MET A 76 -11.68 -13.85 7.51
N GLN A 77 -11.50 -13.06 6.46
CA GLN A 77 -11.05 -11.68 6.51
C GLN A 77 -12.18 -10.75 6.99
N GLY A 78 -11.88 -9.88 7.95
CA GLY A 78 -12.80 -8.85 8.42
C GLY A 78 -12.87 -7.61 7.55
N TRP A 79 -12.08 -7.52 6.47
CA TRP A 79 -11.94 -6.32 5.63
C TRP A 79 -13.27 -5.78 5.11
N LEU A 80 -14.16 -6.67 4.68
CA LEU A 80 -15.52 -6.35 4.23
C LEU A 80 -16.32 -5.49 5.23
N PHE A 81 -16.09 -5.63 6.54
CA PHE A 81 -16.76 -4.84 7.58
C PHE A 81 -16.18 -3.42 7.76
N SER A 82 -15.02 -3.13 7.18
CA SER A 82 -14.30 -1.86 7.36
C SER A 82 -14.76 -0.77 6.39
N TYR A 83 -15.08 -1.15 5.14
CA TYR A 83 -15.33 -0.18 4.06
C TYR A 83 -16.75 -0.19 3.49
N ASP A 84 -17.47 -1.33 3.50
CA ASP A 84 -18.77 -1.42 2.84
C ASP A 84 -19.92 -1.05 3.80
N PRO A 85 -20.66 0.07 3.55
CA PRO A 85 -21.78 0.48 4.39
C PRO A 85 -22.95 -0.51 4.41
N PHE A 86 -22.93 -1.51 3.52
CA PHE A 86 -23.86 -2.64 3.52
C PHE A 86 -23.87 -3.40 4.85
N TRP A 87 -22.70 -3.55 5.50
CA TRP A 87 -22.54 -4.37 6.70
C TRP A 87 -22.99 -3.65 7.98
N ARG A 88 -24.30 -3.45 8.09
CA ARG A 88 -24.95 -2.95 9.31
C ARG A 88 -25.04 -4.07 10.36
N PRO A 89 -25.33 -3.75 11.63
CA PRO A 89 -25.38 -4.75 12.70
C PRO A 89 -26.19 -6.03 12.38
N PRO A 90 -27.38 -5.97 11.72
CA PRO A 90 -28.13 -7.17 11.37
C PRO A 90 -27.43 -8.07 10.34
N GLN A 91 -26.85 -7.49 9.29
CA GLN A 91 -26.15 -8.21 8.23
C GLN A 91 -24.86 -8.85 8.76
N MET A 92 -24.09 -8.10 9.56
CA MET A 92 -22.87 -8.62 10.18
C MET A 92 -23.18 -9.77 11.14
N LYS A 93 -24.22 -9.65 11.99
CA LYS A 93 -24.68 -10.76 12.85
C LYS A 93 -25.10 -11.99 12.04
N ALA A 94 -25.83 -11.80 10.95
CA ALA A 94 -26.30 -12.89 10.11
C ALA A 94 -25.16 -13.73 9.52
N LEU A 95 -24.08 -13.08 9.08
CA LEU A 95 -22.89 -13.79 8.57
C LEU A 95 -22.12 -14.46 9.71
N LEU A 96 -21.84 -13.73 10.80
CA LEU A 96 -21.01 -14.26 11.89
C LEU A 96 -21.66 -15.40 12.66
N HIS A 97 -23.00 -15.44 12.72
CA HIS A 97 -23.77 -16.49 13.39
C HIS A 97 -24.25 -17.60 12.45
N SER A 98 -23.83 -17.57 11.17
CA SER A 98 -24.21 -18.62 10.21
C SER A 98 -23.50 -19.96 10.46
N VAL A 99 -22.49 -19.98 11.33
CA VAL A 99 -21.60 -21.11 11.57
C VAL A 99 -21.60 -21.46 13.07
N PRO A 100 -21.49 -22.76 13.43
CA PRO A 100 -21.36 -23.16 14.83
C PRO A 100 -20.22 -22.42 15.55
N MET A 101 -20.49 -22.06 16.80
CA MET A 101 -19.53 -21.39 17.68
C MET A 101 -18.19 -22.13 17.74
N GLY A 102 -17.09 -21.37 17.68
CA GLY A 102 -15.72 -21.91 17.69
C GLY A 102 -15.22 -22.48 16.36
N ARG A 103 -16.06 -22.48 15.31
CA ARG A 103 -15.68 -22.91 13.96
C ARG A 103 -15.49 -21.75 12.98
N LEU A 104 -15.54 -20.50 13.46
CA LEU A 104 -15.25 -19.29 12.69
C LEU A 104 -14.20 -18.46 13.43
N VAL A 105 -13.17 -18.00 12.71
CA VAL A 105 -12.10 -17.11 13.16
C VAL A 105 -12.08 -15.92 12.22
N VAL A 106 -12.36 -14.73 12.75
CA VAL A 106 -12.30 -13.49 11.98
C VAL A 106 -10.94 -12.83 12.18
N LEU A 107 -10.31 -12.47 11.08
CA LEU A 107 -9.09 -11.68 11.05
C LEU A 107 -9.48 -10.20 11.02
N ASP A 108 -9.23 -9.46 12.09
CA ASP A 108 -9.37 -8.00 12.05
C ASP A 108 -8.15 -7.43 11.32
N LEU A 109 -8.30 -7.24 10.00
CA LEU A 109 -7.19 -7.08 9.06
C LEU A 109 -6.38 -5.79 9.26
N PHE A 110 -7.05 -4.71 9.66
CA PHE A 110 -6.50 -3.35 9.71
C PHE A 110 -6.67 -2.75 11.11
N ALA A 111 -6.41 -3.57 12.12
CA ALA A 111 -6.76 -3.27 13.51
C ALA A 111 -5.89 -2.16 14.14
N GLU A 112 -4.72 -1.87 13.59
CA GLU A 112 -3.82 -0.81 14.03
C GLU A 112 -4.32 0.59 13.67
N VAL A 113 -5.12 0.72 12.60
CA VAL A 113 -5.68 2.00 12.15
C VAL A 113 -7.20 2.05 12.34
N LYS A 114 -7.93 0.99 11.94
CA LYS A 114 -9.39 0.91 12.00
C LYS A 114 -9.86 -0.41 12.63
N PRO A 115 -9.71 -0.56 13.95
CA PRO A 115 -10.14 -1.76 14.67
C PRO A 115 -11.66 -1.95 14.60
N ILE A 116 -12.11 -2.97 13.86
CA ILE A 116 -13.52 -3.33 13.74
C ILE A 116 -14.02 -3.92 15.06
N TRP A 117 -13.16 -4.59 15.83
CA TRP A 117 -13.52 -5.16 17.13
C TRP A 117 -14.11 -4.14 18.12
N ILE A 118 -13.75 -2.85 18.01
CA ILE A 118 -14.28 -1.77 18.86
C ILE A 118 -15.73 -1.42 18.48
N THR A 119 -16.00 -1.28 17.18
CA THR A 119 -17.30 -0.81 16.67
C THR A 119 -18.35 -1.93 16.57
N SER A 120 -17.92 -3.18 16.68
CA SER A 120 -18.76 -4.38 16.52
C SER A 120 -19.17 -5.04 17.83
N GLU A 121 -18.97 -4.41 18.99
CA GLU A 121 -19.15 -5.06 20.31
C GLU A 121 -18.37 -6.40 20.39
N GLN A 122 -17.11 -6.40 19.93
CA GLN A 122 -16.29 -7.61 19.78
C GLN A 122 -16.93 -8.66 18.85
N PHE A 123 -17.36 -8.23 17.66
CA PHE A 123 -18.06 -9.06 16.67
C PHE A 123 -19.37 -9.68 17.20
N TYR A 124 -20.16 -8.86 17.92
CA TYR A 124 -21.49 -9.13 18.47
C TYR A 124 -21.58 -10.38 19.32
N GLY A 125 -20.60 -10.54 20.20
CA GLY A 125 -20.55 -11.66 21.10
C GLY A 125 -20.69 -12.96 20.33
N VAL A 126 -19.77 -13.21 19.41
CA VAL A 126 -19.29 -14.57 19.16
C VAL A 126 -18.32 -14.89 20.32
N PRO A 127 -18.73 -15.50 21.47
CA PRO A 127 -17.93 -15.54 22.69
C PRO A 127 -17.68 -16.95 23.27
N TYR A 128 -16.69 -16.96 24.16
CA TYR A 128 -16.26 -17.93 25.18
C TYR A 128 -17.21 -19.00 25.74
N ILE A 129 -16.61 -20.08 26.29
CA ILE A 129 -17.20 -20.90 27.36
C ILE A 129 -16.40 -20.78 28.66
N TRP A 130 -17.12 -20.50 29.74
CA TRP A 130 -16.74 -20.69 31.14
C TRP A 130 -17.37 -22.00 31.66
N LYS A 131 -16.55 -23.04 31.93
CA LYS A 131 -16.66 -23.92 33.11
C LYS A 131 -15.58 -25.02 33.13
N VAL A 132 -14.72 -24.90 34.15
CA VAL A 132 -14.19 -25.95 35.04
C VAL A 132 -13.82 -27.31 34.40
N THR A 133 -12.50 -27.56 34.42
CA THR A 133 -11.79 -28.85 34.34
C THR A 133 -11.21 -29.21 32.97
N VAL A 134 -9.90 -28.92 32.83
CA VAL A 134 -8.89 -29.68 32.07
C VAL A 134 -9.07 -29.76 30.54
N LEU A 135 -8.03 -29.29 29.83
CA LEU A 135 -7.66 -29.55 28.42
C LEU A 135 -8.09 -28.49 27.36
N PHE A 136 -7.12 -27.62 27.02
CA PHE A 136 -6.76 -27.13 25.67
C PHE A 136 -7.84 -27.08 24.55
N LEU A 137 -8.08 -25.85 24.03
CA LEU A 137 -8.34 -25.40 22.62
C LEU A 137 -9.61 -24.52 22.37
N ILE A 138 -9.32 -23.25 21.98
CA ILE A 138 -9.78 -22.43 20.81
C ILE A 138 -11.22 -21.87 20.72
N ALA A 139 -11.31 -20.53 20.75
CA ALA A 139 -12.26 -19.68 20.00
C ALA A 139 -11.60 -18.31 19.80
N ASN A 140 -11.37 -17.89 18.55
CA ASN A 140 -10.21 -17.06 18.23
C ASN A 140 -10.53 -15.78 17.41
N ASN A 141 -10.33 -14.57 17.94
CA ASN A 141 -10.10 -13.34 17.14
C ASN A 141 -8.59 -13.05 17.03
N MET A 142 -8.08 -12.82 15.82
CA MET A 142 -6.69 -12.45 15.58
C MET A 142 -6.61 -10.99 15.13
N MET A 143 -5.90 -10.19 15.91
CA MET A 143 -5.60 -8.79 15.57
C MET A 143 -4.48 -8.80 14.54
N CYS A 144 -4.75 -8.37 13.31
CA CYS A 144 -3.75 -8.26 12.27
C CYS A 144 -3.36 -6.80 12.03
N MET A 145 -2.09 -6.60 11.76
CA MET A 145 -1.58 -5.32 11.25
C MET A 145 -1.44 -5.43 9.74
N LEU A 146 -2.17 -4.59 9.01
CA LEU A 146 -2.07 -4.52 7.55
C LEU A 146 -0.84 -3.70 7.16
N HIS A 147 -0.71 -2.49 7.71
CA HIS A 147 0.35 -1.51 7.55
C HIS A 147 0.63 -1.04 6.10
N ASN A 148 0.89 -1.97 5.17
CA ASN A 148 1.31 -1.68 3.82
C ASN A 148 0.31 -2.20 2.78
N PHE A 149 -0.05 -1.32 1.85
CA PHE A 149 -0.86 -1.61 0.68
C PHE A 149 0.05 -1.76 -0.55
N ALA A 150 -0.17 -2.82 -1.33
CA ALA A 150 0.49 -3.12 -2.60
C ALA A 150 2.03 -3.21 -2.62
N GLY A 151 2.70 -3.24 -1.47
CA GLY A 151 4.17 -3.17 -1.40
C GLY A 151 4.72 -1.77 -1.66
N ASN A 152 3.92 -0.72 -1.48
CA ASN A 152 4.36 0.66 -1.77
C ASN A 152 5.52 1.06 -0.86
N ILE A 153 6.53 1.73 -1.42
CA ILE A 153 7.72 2.15 -0.68
C ILE A 153 7.50 3.58 -0.19
N GLU A 154 6.99 3.69 1.03
CA GLU A 154 6.82 4.93 1.78
C GLU A 154 7.18 4.67 3.24
N MET A 155 7.93 5.60 3.86
CA MET A 155 8.14 5.49 5.30
C MET A 155 6.86 5.94 5.99
N TYR A 156 6.25 5.02 6.75
CA TYR A 156 4.97 5.18 7.42
C TYR A 156 4.90 4.24 8.62
N GLY A 157 4.12 4.62 9.62
CA GLY A 157 3.71 3.73 10.69
C GLY A 157 3.01 4.45 11.84
N ILE A 158 2.45 3.66 12.74
CA ILE A 158 1.80 4.13 13.97
C ILE A 158 2.35 3.31 15.15
N LEU A 159 3.60 3.58 15.53
CA LEU A 159 4.31 2.72 16.48
C LEU A 159 3.62 2.64 17.85
N ASP A 160 3.00 3.72 18.31
CA ASP A 160 2.26 3.73 19.58
C ASP A 160 1.05 2.78 19.55
N ALA A 161 0.28 2.78 18.46
CA ALA A 161 -0.85 1.88 18.28
C ALA A 161 -0.39 0.42 18.16
N VAL A 162 0.74 0.17 17.51
CA VAL A 162 1.33 -1.18 17.44
C VAL A 162 1.84 -1.64 18.81
N ALA A 163 2.45 -0.76 19.60
CA ALA A 163 2.99 -1.08 20.93
C ALA A 163 1.94 -1.26 22.02
N SER A 164 0.74 -0.67 21.86
CA SER A 164 -0.34 -0.77 22.84
C SER A 164 -1.50 -1.65 22.39
N GLY A 165 -1.85 -1.62 21.10
CA GLY A 165 -3.02 -2.28 20.52
C GLY A 165 -3.12 -3.76 20.85
N PRO A 166 -2.06 -4.57 20.69
CA PRO A 166 -2.08 -5.98 21.06
C PRO A 166 -2.43 -6.24 22.52
N VAL A 167 -1.95 -5.37 23.43
CA VAL A 167 -2.13 -5.46 24.88
C VAL A 167 -3.48 -4.91 25.33
N GLU A 168 -3.99 -3.89 24.64
CA GLU A 168 -5.34 -3.37 24.89
C GLU A 168 -6.43 -4.32 24.39
N ALA A 169 -6.18 -4.99 23.26
CA ALA A 169 -7.05 -6.01 22.70
C ALA A 169 -7.02 -7.34 23.50
N LEU A 170 -6.11 -7.51 24.47
CA LEU A 170 -5.98 -8.68 25.36
C LEU A 170 -7.11 -8.76 26.41
N THR A 171 -8.34 -8.43 26.01
CA THR A 171 -9.56 -8.84 26.72
C THR A 171 -9.89 -10.30 26.35
N PHE A 172 -10.69 -10.99 27.18
CA PHE A 172 -10.86 -12.45 27.18
C PHE A 172 -10.96 -13.12 25.79
N LEU A 173 -11.50 -12.47 24.74
CA LEU A 173 -11.80 -13.06 23.43
C LEU A 173 -10.65 -13.09 22.38
N LYS A 174 -9.45 -12.62 22.69
CA LYS A 174 -8.29 -12.61 21.76
C LYS A 174 -7.39 -13.84 21.95
N VAL A 175 -6.82 -14.31 20.86
CA VAL A 175 -6.10 -15.61 20.81
C VAL A 175 -4.78 -15.59 20.06
N GLY A 176 -4.45 -14.45 19.46
CA GLY A 176 -3.39 -14.33 18.48
C GLY A 176 -3.21 -12.91 18.00
N VAL A 177 -1.99 -12.65 17.55
CA VAL A 177 -1.52 -11.44 16.90
C VAL A 177 -1.01 -11.85 15.53
N GLY A 178 -1.35 -11.09 14.50
CA GLY A 178 -1.06 -11.44 13.11
C GLY A 178 -0.50 -10.26 12.32
N MET A 179 0.10 -10.58 11.19
CA MET A 179 0.70 -9.64 10.25
C MET A 179 0.12 -9.97 8.86
N SER A 180 -0.51 -9.01 8.20
CA SER A 180 -1.27 -9.24 6.95
C SER A 180 -1.02 -8.14 5.92
N MET A 181 0.25 -7.81 5.71
CA MET A 181 0.65 -6.81 4.73
C MET A 181 0.45 -7.32 3.31
N GLU A 182 0.00 -6.45 2.41
CA GLU A 182 -0.08 -6.79 0.98
C GLU A 182 1.30 -6.94 0.36
N GLY A 183 2.28 -6.19 0.85
CA GLY A 183 3.69 -6.32 0.49
C GLY A 183 4.63 -6.16 1.69
N ILE A 184 5.78 -6.83 1.62
CA ILE A 184 6.84 -6.79 2.62
C ILE A 184 8.05 -5.98 2.09
N GLU A 185 9.20 -6.05 2.77
CA GLU A 185 10.46 -5.39 2.36
C GLU A 185 10.51 -3.86 2.48
N GLN A 186 9.62 -3.28 3.28
CA GLN A 186 9.69 -1.88 3.74
C GLN A 186 9.48 -1.77 5.26
N ASN A 187 9.73 -0.59 5.84
CA ASN A 187 9.48 -0.23 7.24
C ASN A 187 9.76 -1.33 8.28
N PRO A 188 10.98 -1.92 8.30
CA PRO A 188 11.29 -3.06 9.17
C PRO A 188 11.12 -2.77 10.66
N VAL A 189 11.19 -1.49 11.07
CA VAL A 189 10.95 -1.06 12.46
C VAL A 189 9.54 -1.40 12.94
N VAL A 190 8.53 -1.30 12.07
CA VAL A 190 7.14 -1.59 12.41
C VAL A 190 6.94 -3.10 12.57
N TYR A 191 7.53 -3.89 11.68
CA TYR A 191 7.43 -5.35 11.72
C TYR A 191 8.20 -5.98 12.86
N ASP A 192 9.35 -5.42 13.23
CA ASP A 192 10.13 -5.85 14.39
C ASP A 192 9.33 -5.63 15.69
N LEU A 193 8.75 -4.43 15.85
CA LEU A 193 7.89 -4.12 16.99
C LEU A 193 6.67 -5.05 17.06
N MET A 194 5.93 -5.18 15.96
CA MET A 194 4.71 -6.00 15.91
C MET A 194 5.00 -7.48 16.23
N SER A 195 6.12 -8.01 15.73
CA SER A 195 6.56 -9.38 16.03
C SER A 195 6.90 -9.56 17.51
N GLU A 196 7.54 -8.57 18.14
CA GLU A 196 7.83 -8.60 19.58
C GLU A 196 6.55 -8.56 20.42
N MET A 197 5.54 -7.79 19.99
CA MET A 197 4.27 -7.64 20.70
C MET A 197 3.45 -8.93 20.80
N ALA A 198 3.75 -9.96 20.00
CA ALA A 198 3.16 -11.28 20.18
C ALA A 198 3.54 -11.95 21.52
N PHE A 199 4.65 -11.52 22.14
CA PHE A 199 5.18 -12.07 23.39
C PHE A 199 5.05 -11.12 24.59
N GLN A 200 4.69 -9.86 24.34
CA GLN A 200 4.56 -8.83 25.36
C GLN A 200 3.20 -8.88 26.06
N HIS A 201 3.22 -8.78 27.39
CA HIS A 201 2.01 -8.76 28.23
C HIS A 201 1.68 -7.35 28.73
N ASN A 202 2.61 -6.41 28.60
CA ASN A 202 2.47 -5.01 29.01
C ASN A 202 2.77 -4.11 27.81
N LYS A 203 2.21 -2.90 27.84
CA LYS A 203 2.51 -1.88 26.82
C LYS A 203 4.02 -1.59 26.80
N VAL A 204 4.58 -1.49 25.60
CA VAL A 204 6.00 -1.14 25.39
C VAL A 204 6.14 0.38 25.32
N ASP A 205 7.14 0.92 26.00
CA ASP A 205 7.56 2.33 25.82
C ASP A 205 8.33 2.45 24.51
N VAL A 206 7.67 2.98 23.47
CA VAL A 206 8.22 3.07 22.11
C VAL A 206 9.48 3.94 22.06
N LYS A 207 9.56 5.00 22.87
CA LYS A 207 10.72 5.89 22.88
C LYS A 207 11.97 5.15 23.37
N VAL A 208 11.84 4.37 24.44
CA VAL A 208 12.94 3.53 24.94
C VAL A 208 13.24 2.41 23.95
N TRP A 209 12.21 1.79 23.39
CA TRP A 209 12.35 0.67 22.46
C TRP A 209 13.10 1.08 21.18
N ILE A 210 12.80 2.25 20.60
CA ILE A 210 13.41 2.70 19.34
C ILE A 210 14.88 3.12 19.49
N ALA A 211 15.24 3.68 20.65
CA ALA A 211 16.64 3.96 20.98
C ALA A 211 17.48 2.66 21.04
N LEU A 212 16.91 1.58 21.57
CA LEU A 212 17.56 0.27 21.58
C LEU A 212 17.51 -0.42 20.21
N TYR A 213 16.43 -0.23 19.44
CA TYR A 213 16.28 -0.76 18.08
C TYR A 213 17.43 -0.34 17.18
N SER A 214 17.75 0.96 17.14
CA SER A 214 18.85 1.48 16.32
C SER A 214 20.20 0.83 16.65
N THR A 215 20.46 0.62 17.95
CA THR A 215 21.69 -0.02 18.43
C THR A 215 21.76 -1.49 17.99
N ARG A 216 20.66 -2.24 18.15
CA ARG A 216 20.57 -3.65 17.73
C ARG A 216 20.70 -3.79 16.22
N ARG A 217 20.05 -2.91 15.47
CA ARG A 217 20.01 -2.92 14.00
C ARG A 217 21.37 -2.59 13.38
N TYR A 218 22.10 -1.64 13.94
CA TYR A 218 23.37 -1.18 13.36
C TYR A 218 24.61 -1.81 14.02
N GLY A 219 24.43 -2.53 15.14
CA GLY A 219 25.52 -3.19 15.86
C GLY A 219 26.41 -2.24 16.67
N LYS A 220 26.09 -0.94 16.71
CA LYS A 220 26.82 0.09 17.45
C LYS A 220 25.85 1.15 17.98
N SER A 221 26.06 1.60 19.21
CA SER A 221 25.33 2.72 19.78
C SER A 221 25.98 4.04 19.34
N VAL A 222 25.19 4.92 18.72
CA VAL A 222 25.60 6.24 18.26
C VAL A 222 24.51 7.24 18.71
N PRO A 223 24.81 8.19 19.61
CA PRO A 223 23.82 9.11 20.16
C PRO A 223 23.04 9.89 19.10
N GLU A 224 23.74 10.39 18.07
CA GLU A 224 23.15 11.17 16.98
C GLU A 224 22.09 10.38 16.21
N ILE A 225 22.28 9.06 16.09
CA ILE A 225 21.32 8.16 15.47
C ILE A 225 20.12 7.88 16.38
N GLN A 226 20.32 7.82 17.69
CA GLN A 226 19.22 7.69 18.63
C GLN A 226 18.32 8.93 18.60
N ASP A 227 18.93 10.11 18.50
CA ASP A 227 18.21 11.38 18.33
C ASP A 227 17.45 11.40 17.00
N ALA A 228 18.09 10.96 15.91
CA ALA A 228 17.44 10.87 14.60
C ALA A 228 16.23 9.93 14.63
N TRP A 229 16.36 8.72 15.19
CA TRP A 229 15.24 7.79 15.33
C TRP A 229 14.13 8.33 16.24
N ASN A 230 14.46 9.12 17.26
CA ASN A 230 13.46 9.80 18.09
C ASN A 230 12.68 10.85 17.28
N ILE A 231 13.33 11.59 16.37
CA ILE A 231 12.63 12.49 15.44
C ILE A 231 11.72 11.68 14.51
N LEU A 232 12.23 10.60 13.89
CA LEU A 232 11.44 9.74 13.00
C LEU A 232 10.23 9.12 13.71
N TYR A 233 10.39 8.72 14.97
CA TYR A 233 9.28 8.25 15.81
C TYR A 233 8.17 9.29 15.92
N HIS A 234 8.48 10.54 16.26
CA HIS A 234 7.48 11.58 16.46
C HIS A 234 6.88 12.15 15.16
N THR A 235 7.54 11.91 14.03
CA THR A 235 7.14 12.43 12.71
C THR A 235 6.53 11.31 11.85
N ILE A 236 7.36 10.62 11.07
CA ILE A 236 6.97 9.62 10.08
C ILE A 236 6.20 8.46 10.72
N TYR A 237 6.67 7.95 11.85
CA TYR A 237 6.13 6.76 12.49
C TYR A 237 5.04 7.05 13.54
N ASN A 238 4.45 8.24 13.48
CA ASN A 238 3.34 8.68 14.34
C ASN A 238 2.19 9.28 13.50
N CYS A 239 1.71 8.53 12.51
CA CYS A 239 0.53 8.93 11.74
C CYS A 239 -0.74 8.66 12.56
N THR A 240 -1.50 9.69 12.96
CA THR A 240 -2.70 9.51 13.80
C THR A 240 -3.99 9.97 13.14
N ASP A 241 -4.00 10.17 11.83
CA ASP A 241 -5.13 10.76 11.11
C ASP A 241 -6.20 9.73 10.68
N GLY A 242 -5.87 8.43 10.76
CA GLY A 242 -6.76 7.33 10.38
C GLY A 242 -6.90 7.11 8.87
N SER A 243 -6.02 7.73 8.06
CA SER A 243 -5.99 7.60 6.60
C SER A 243 -5.40 6.26 6.15
N TYR A 244 -5.78 5.82 4.95
CA TYR A 244 -5.15 4.68 4.30
C TYR A 244 -3.85 5.17 3.65
N ASP A 245 -2.70 4.69 4.12
CA ASP A 245 -1.43 5.10 3.55
C ASP A 245 -1.17 4.36 2.23
N LYS A 246 -1.60 4.99 1.14
CA LYS A 246 -1.27 4.59 -0.22
C LYS A 246 -0.32 5.64 -0.77
N ASN A 247 0.89 5.23 -1.15
CA ASN A 247 1.84 6.18 -1.71
C ASN A 247 1.28 6.79 -3.01
N ARG A 248 1.01 8.09 -2.92
CA ARG A 248 0.55 8.97 -4.01
C ARG A 248 1.50 10.15 -4.23
N ASP A 249 2.78 9.98 -3.88
CA ASP A 249 3.81 10.94 -4.26
C ASP A 249 3.80 11.13 -5.78
N VAL A 250 3.99 12.36 -6.23
CA VAL A 250 3.76 12.73 -7.64
C VAL A 250 4.67 11.96 -8.58
N ILE A 251 5.89 11.63 -8.17
CA ILE A 251 6.84 10.82 -8.96
C ILE A 251 6.20 9.51 -9.41
N VAL A 252 5.46 8.86 -8.52
CA VAL A 252 4.88 7.52 -8.77
C VAL A 252 3.42 7.56 -9.17
N ALA A 253 2.73 8.69 -8.97
CA ALA A 253 1.30 8.85 -9.25
C ALA A 253 1.01 10.25 -9.82
N PHE A 254 1.31 10.46 -11.11
CA PHE A 254 0.97 11.72 -11.77
C PHE A 254 -0.55 11.94 -11.86
N PRO A 255 -1.03 13.19 -11.66
CA PRO A 255 -2.44 13.51 -11.75
C PRO A 255 -2.98 13.32 -13.18
N ASP A 256 -4.10 12.59 -13.28
CA ASP A 256 -4.82 12.34 -14.53
C ASP A 256 -5.95 13.37 -14.74
N ILE A 257 -5.62 14.65 -14.55
CA ILE A 257 -6.54 15.78 -14.71
C ILE A 257 -5.82 16.96 -15.36
N ASP A 258 -6.60 17.92 -15.87
CA ASP A 258 -6.04 19.17 -16.38
C ASP A 258 -5.31 19.93 -15.23
N PRO A 259 -4.04 20.38 -15.45
CA PRO A 259 -3.27 21.11 -14.46
C PRO A 259 -3.97 22.36 -13.88
N SER A 260 -4.89 22.96 -14.64
CA SER A 260 -5.69 24.12 -14.23
C SER A 260 -6.61 23.83 -13.04
N PHE A 261 -7.00 22.56 -12.84
CA PHE A 261 -7.89 22.14 -11.75
C PHE A 261 -7.13 21.65 -10.51
N ILE A 262 -5.80 21.58 -10.54
CA ILE A 262 -5.00 21.17 -9.39
C ILE A 262 -4.95 22.32 -8.37
N PRO A 263 -5.43 22.15 -7.14
CA PRO A 263 -5.39 23.21 -6.13
C PRO A 263 -3.95 23.51 -5.71
N THR A 264 -3.58 24.79 -5.64
CA THR A 264 -2.27 25.26 -5.17
C THR A 264 -2.41 26.16 -3.94
N PRO A 265 -1.46 26.15 -2.99
CA PRO A 265 -1.57 26.92 -1.75
C PRO A 265 -1.76 28.43 -1.96
N LYS A 266 -1.14 29.02 -3.00
CA LYS A 266 -1.24 30.46 -3.28
C LYS A 266 -2.58 30.90 -3.88
N LEU A 267 -3.31 29.99 -4.53
CA LEU A 267 -4.61 30.28 -5.16
C LEU A 267 -5.79 29.71 -4.36
N SER A 268 -5.51 28.93 -3.31
CA SER A 268 -6.50 28.40 -2.37
C SER A 268 -6.93 29.50 -1.39
N MET A 269 -8.06 30.16 -1.65
CA MET A 269 -8.68 31.07 -0.69
C MET A 269 -9.04 30.33 0.62
N PRO A 270 -8.76 30.90 1.81
CA PRO A 270 -9.12 30.28 3.07
C PRO A 270 -10.63 30.46 3.33
N GLY A 271 -11.45 29.50 2.91
CA GLY A 271 -12.88 29.53 3.24
C GLY A 271 -13.76 28.71 2.30
N GLY A 272 -13.69 27.38 2.39
CA GLY A 272 -14.57 26.49 1.65
C GLY A 272 -14.78 25.16 2.36
N TYR A 273 -15.47 25.17 3.51
CA TYR A 273 -15.95 23.94 4.14
C TYR A 273 -16.99 23.27 3.22
N HIS A 274 -16.57 22.31 2.41
CA HIS A 274 -17.51 21.42 1.72
C HIS A 274 -18.05 20.37 2.69
N ARG A 275 -19.21 20.69 3.27
CA ARG A 275 -20.11 19.72 3.91
C ARG A 275 -20.67 18.78 2.84
N TYR A 276 -20.30 17.50 2.87
CA TYR A 276 -21.05 16.46 2.17
C TYR A 276 -21.49 15.38 3.15
N GLY A 277 -22.73 15.53 3.62
CA GLY A 277 -23.54 14.42 4.07
C GLY A 277 -24.62 14.20 3.03
N LYS A 278 -24.52 13.11 2.26
CA LYS A 278 -25.63 12.41 1.59
C LYS A 278 -25.14 11.07 1.07
N SER A 279 -25.99 10.05 1.24
CA SER A 279 -25.82 8.69 0.71
C SER A 279 -25.84 8.73 -0.82
N VAL A 280 -24.77 8.28 -1.48
CA VAL A 280 -24.66 8.24 -2.95
C VAL A 280 -24.25 6.85 -3.43
N SER A 281 -24.88 6.41 -4.54
CA SER A 281 -24.65 5.13 -5.22
C SER A 281 -23.25 5.03 -5.86
N ARG A 282 -22.69 3.81 -5.85
CA ARG A 282 -21.34 3.42 -6.34
C ARG A 282 -21.01 3.89 -7.77
N ARG A 283 -22.02 4.04 -8.63
CA ARG A 283 -21.85 4.52 -10.02
C ARG A 283 -21.51 6.00 -10.12
N THR A 284 -21.87 6.78 -9.10
CA THR A 284 -21.51 8.20 -9.00
C THR A 284 -20.16 8.37 -8.33
N VAL A 285 -19.83 7.51 -7.35
CA VAL A 285 -18.52 7.50 -6.68
C VAL A 285 -17.39 7.16 -7.67
N LEU A 286 -17.56 6.14 -8.51
CA LEU A 286 -16.59 5.82 -9.58
C LEU A 286 -16.43 6.94 -10.62
N LYS A 287 -17.48 7.76 -10.83
CA LYS A 287 -17.47 8.90 -11.75
C LYS A 287 -16.91 10.18 -11.11
N GLU A 288 -16.97 10.30 -9.79
CA GLU A 288 -16.37 11.40 -9.02
C GLU A 288 -14.88 11.16 -8.77
N ILE A 289 -14.46 9.90 -8.54
CA ILE A 289 -13.04 9.51 -8.39
C ILE A 289 -12.22 9.78 -9.66
N THR A 290 -12.84 9.73 -10.85
CA THR A 290 -12.15 10.03 -12.12
C THR A 290 -11.77 11.51 -12.29
N ASN A 291 -12.23 12.41 -11.42
CA ASN A 291 -12.03 13.86 -11.55
C ASN A 291 -11.38 14.53 -10.32
N SER A 292 -10.99 13.80 -9.28
CA SER A 292 -10.35 14.39 -8.10
C SER A 292 -8.86 14.10 -8.07
N PHE A 293 -8.03 15.15 -8.05
CA PHE A 293 -6.62 15.04 -7.67
C PHE A 293 -6.52 14.44 -6.26
N GLU A 294 -6.00 13.23 -6.15
CA GLU A 294 -5.65 12.61 -4.87
C GLU A 294 -4.33 13.24 -4.40
N GLN A 295 -4.38 14.07 -3.35
CA GLN A 295 -3.19 14.77 -2.87
C GLN A 295 -2.20 13.78 -2.22
N PRO A 296 -0.88 13.95 -2.42
CA PRO A 296 0.12 13.18 -1.70
C PRO A 296 -0.08 13.30 -0.19
N HIS A 297 -0.08 12.17 0.51
CA HIS A 297 -0.28 12.14 1.96
C HIS A 297 0.94 12.74 2.69
N LEU A 298 0.69 13.65 3.65
CA LEU A 298 1.70 14.27 4.50
C LEU A 298 1.11 14.63 5.87
N TRP A 299 1.57 13.96 6.92
CA TRP A 299 1.08 14.14 8.30
C TRP A 299 2.16 14.67 9.27
N TYR A 300 3.36 14.97 8.76
CA TYR A 300 4.52 15.34 9.57
C TYR A 300 5.28 16.53 8.97
N SER A 301 6.14 17.17 9.76
CA SER A 301 7.01 18.24 9.27
C SER A 301 8.16 17.71 8.43
N THR A 302 8.28 18.16 7.18
CA THR A 302 9.41 17.78 6.32
C THR A 302 10.73 18.37 6.82
N SER A 303 10.73 19.48 7.56
CA SER A 303 11.95 20.06 8.13
C SER A 303 12.58 19.16 9.19
N GLU A 304 11.77 18.61 10.09
CA GLU A 304 12.26 17.71 11.14
C GLU A 304 12.84 16.41 10.54
N VAL A 305 12.23 15.90 9.47
CA VAL A 305 12.77 14.74 8.74
C VAL A 305 14.10 15.06 8.04
N LYS A 306 14.28 16.30 7.53
CA LYS A 306 15.58 16.75 7.01
C LYS A 306 16.63 16.83 8.13
N ASP A 307 16.26 17.26 9.33
CA ASP A 307 17.17 17.28 10.48
C ASP A 307 17.61 15.86 10.87
N ALA A 308 16.66 14.92 10.91
CA ALA A 308 16.95 13.51 11.13
C ALA A 308 17.90 12.95 10.04
N LEU A 309 17.66 13.28 8.77
CA LEU A 309 18.56 12.90 7.67
C LEU A 309 19.97 13.49 7.82
N GLY A 310 20.07 14.74 8.29
CA GLY A 310 21.35 15.38 8.61
C GLY A 310 22.15 14.59 9.66
N LEU A 311 21.48 14.12 10.72
CA LEU A 311 22.09 13.29 11.77
C LEU A 311 22.52 11.91 11.25
N PHE A 312 21.75 11.29 10.37
CA PHE A 312 22.17 10.09 9.66
C PHE A 312 23.45 10.38 8.86
N ILE A 313 23.44 11.36 7.96
CA ILE A 313 24.62 11.68 7.13
C ILE A 313 25.89 11.96 7.96
N ALA A 314 25.75 12.68 9.08
CA ALA A 314 26.85 12.97 10.00
C ALA A 314 27.42 11.71 10.68
N SER A 315 26.58 10.70 10.90
CA SER A 315 26.95 9.41 11.51
C SER A 315 27.51 8.39 10.50
N GLY A 316 27.50 8.72 9.20
CA GLY A 316 27.86 7.81 8.11
C GLY A 316 29.23 7.16 8.26
N ASP A 317 30.25 7.91 8.67
CA ASP A 317 31.62 7.39 8.79
C ASP A 317 31.71 6.30 9.88
N GLN A 318 30.89 6.41 10.94
CA GLN A 318 30.87 5.47 12.05
C GLN A 318 30.09 4.19 11.75
N LEU A 319 29.13 4.23 10.83
CA LEU A 319 28.17 3.15 10.56
C LEU A 319 28.21 2.62 9.12
N SER A 320 29.13 3.11 8.29
CA SER A 320 29.30 2.73 6.88
C SER A 320 29.41 1.21 6.62
N GLY A 321 29.98 0.46 7.57
CA GLY A 321 30.11 -0.99 7.49
C GLY A 321 28.79 -1.76 7.70
N SER A 322 27.74 -1.11 8.22
CA SER A 322 26.45 -1.74 8.45
C SER A 322 25.56 -1.65 7.20
N SER A 323 25.10 -2.80 6.69
CA SER A 323 24.19 -2.83 5.54
C SER A 323 22.81 -2.28 5.87
N THR A 324 22.30 -2.56 7.08
CA THR A 324 21.00 -2.06 7.54
C THR A 324 21.01 -0.54 7.71
N TYR A 325 22.14 0.02 8.14
CA TYR A 325 22.34 1.46 8.18
C TYR A 325 22.32 2.09 6.78
N ARG A 326 23.04 1.49 5.80
CA ARG A 326 23.02 1.97 4.42
C ARG A 326 21.63 1.88 3.78
N TYR A 327 20.86 0.82 4.09
CA TYR A 327 19.46 0.71 3.67
C TYR A 327 18.62 1.86 4.23
N ASP A 328 18.65 2.08 5.55
CA ASP A 328 17.82 3.12 6.19
C ASP A 328 18.22 4.53 5.74
N LEU A 329 19.51 4.77 5.50
CA LEU A 329 20.00 6.04 4.95
C LEU A 329 19.45 6.29 3.54
N VAL A 330 19.48 5.27 2.67
CA VAL A 330 18.92 5.38 1.31
C VAL A 330 17.41 5.62 1.37
N ASP A 331 16.69 4.89 2.21
CA ASP A 331 15.23 5.04 2.34
C ASP A 331 14.83 6.42 2.89
N LEU A 332 15.52 6.89 3.93
CA LEU A 332 15.26 8.21 4.50
C LEU A 332 15.60 9.34 3.52
N THR A 333 16.70 9.20 2.77
CA THR A 333 17.05 10.15 1.71
C THR A 333 15.99 10.16 0.62
N ARG A 334 15.54 8.98 0.17
CA ARG A 334 14.45 8.84 -0.81
C ARG A 334 13.17 9.49 -0.30
N GLN A 335 12.76 9.23 0.94
CA GLN A 335 11.56 9.82 1.53
C GLN A 335 11.63 11.35 1.54
N ALA A 336 12.75 11.92 1.99
CA ALA A 336 12.93 13.38 2.02
C ALA A 336 12.87 14.00 0.61
N LEU A 337 13.51 13.35 -0.38
CA LEU A 337 13.50 13.82 -1.77
C LEU A 337 12.13 13.63 -2.44
N ALA A 338 11.38 12.57 -2.13
CA ALA A 338 10.03 12.35 -2.64
C ALA A 338 9.06 13.46 -2.18
N LYS A 339 9.13 13.84 -0.90
CA LYS A 339 8.33 14.97 -0.39
C LYS A 339 8.78 16.32 -0.97
N TYR A 340 10.08 16.49 -1.23
CA TYR A 340 10.58 17.65 -1.98
C TYR A 340 10.07 17.68 -3.42
N ALA A 341 9.97 16.52 -4.09
CA ALA A 341 9.42 16.42 -5.44
C ALA A 341 7.94 16.84 -5.48
N ASN A 342 7.15 16.48 -4.47
CA ASN A 342 5.76 16.93 -4.35
C ASN A 342 5.66 18.46 -4.26
N GLN A 343 6.52 19.09 -3.47
CA GLN A 343 6.59 20.56 -3.38
C GLN A 343 6.97 21.17 -4.74
N LEU A 344 8.02 20.64 -5.38
CA LEU A 344 8.49 21.13 -6.67
C LEU A 344 7.44 20.99 -7.77
N PHE A 345 6.66 19.91 -7.74
CA PHE A 345 5.52 19.75 -8.66
C PHE A 345 4.47 20.83 -8.44
N LEU A 346 4.11 21.16 -7.19
CA LEU A 346 3.18 22.25 -6.92
C LEU A 346 3.71 23.59 -7.44
N GLU A 347 5.03 23.84 -7.38
CA GLU A 347 5.65 25.03 -7.98
C GLU A 347 5.50 25.05 -9.52
N VAL A 348 5.59 23.89 -10.20
CA VAL A 348 5.29 23.78 -11.63
C VAL A 348 3.84 24.15 -11.93
N ILE A 349 2.90 23.60 -11.15
CA ILE A 349 1.47 23.86 -11.32
C ILE A 349 1.14 25.34 -11.04
N GLU A 350 1.74 25.94 -10.02
CA GLU A 350 1.60 27.37 -9.74
C GLU A 350 2.10 28.22 -10.92
N ALA A 351 3.28 27.91 -11.45
CA ALA A 351 3.82 28.61 -12.62
C ALA A 351 2.91 28.46 -13.85
N TYR A 352 2.34 27.27 -14.05
CA TYR A 352 1.36 27.01 -15.11
C TYR A 352 0.11 27.90 -14.95
N GLN A 353 -0.49 27.90 -13.76
CA GLN A 353 -1.71 28.69 -13.47
C GLN A 353 -1.48 30.20 -13.59
N LEU A 354 -0.24 30.66 -13.33
CA LEU A 354 0.17 32.06 -13.48
C LEU A 354 0.64 32.42 -14.90
N ASN A 355 0.62 31.47 -15.84
CA ASN A 355 1.15 31.61 -17.20
C ASN A 355 2.66 31.99 -17.23
N ASP A 356 3.44 31.57 -16.25
CA ASP A 356 4.89 31.77 -16.21
C ASP A 356 5.62 30.60 -16.90
N VAL A 357 5.79 30.74 -18.22
CA VAL A 357 6.48 29.74 -19.06
C VAL A 357 7.89 29.44 -18.56
N ARG A 358 8.63 30.46 -18.12
CA ARG A 358 10.03 30.28 -17.68
C ARG A 358 10.10 29.58 -16.32
N GLY A 359 9.22 29.97 -15.40
CA GLY A 359 9.06 29.27 -14.12
C GLY A 359 8.71 27.80 -14.35
N ALA A 360 7.66 27.52 -15.12
CA ALA A 360 7.20 26.17 -15.40
C ALA A 360 8.32 25.30 -16.02
N ALA A 361 9.06 25.82 -17.01
CA ALA A 361 10.17 25.11 -17.63
C ALA A 361 11.32 24.84 -16.64
N CYS A 362 11.69 25.83 -15.83
CA CYS A 362 12.76 25.70 -14.83
C CYS A 362 12.43 24.65 -13.76
N HIS A 363 11.24 24.73 -13.15
CA HIS A 363 10.81 23.79 -12.13
C HIS A 363 10.61 22.37 -12.70
N SER A 364 10.09 22.25 -13.93
CA SER A 364 9.94 20.95 -14.61
C SER A 364 11.28 20.28 -14.86
N GLN A 365 12.27 21.02 -15.36
CA GLN A 365 13.62 20.49 -15.57
C GLN A 365 14.26 20.04 -14.24
N LYS A 366 14.11 20.84 -13.19
CA LYS A 366 14.60 20.48 -11.84
C LYS A 366 13.92 19.23 -11.30
N PHE A 367 12.64 19.00 -11.61
CA PHE A 367 11.92 17.79 -11.22
C PHE A 367 12.48 16.56 -11.93
N LEU A 368 12.74 16.65 -13.25
CA LEU A 368 13.32 15.54 -14.02
C LEU A 368 14.73 15.20 -13.53
N GLU A 369 15.56 16.20 -13.26
CA GLU A 369 16.89 15.99 -12.67
C GLU A 369 16.83 15.32 -11.29
N LEU A 370 15.83 15.70 -10.48
CA LEU A 370 15.60 15.08 -9.17
C LEU A 370 15.24 13.59 -9.31
N VAL A 371 14.41 13.21 -10.29
CA VAL A 371 14.05 11.81 -10.55
C VAL A 371 15.27 11.00 -10.96
N GLU A 372 16.14 11.53 -11.83
CA GLU A 372 17.39 10.86 -12.23
C GLU A 372 18.38 10.71 -11.07
N ASP A 373 18.56 11.77 -10.26
CA ASP A 373 19.38 11.73 -9.07
C ASP A 373 18.84 10.73 -8.04
N MET A 374 17.52 10.61 -7.91
CA MET A 374 16.87 9.64 -7.03
C MET A 374 17.05 8.20 -7.53
N ASP A 375 17.00 7.95 -8.84
CA ASP A 375 17.33 6.63 -9.40
C ASP A 375 18.76 6.20 -9.04
N THR A 376 19.70 7.16 -9.13
CA THR A 376 21.11 6.95 -8.75
C THR A 376 21.27 6.65 -7.25
N LEU A 377 20.49 7.31 -6.39
CA LEU A 377 20.44 7.01 -4.96
C LEU A 377 19.95 5.58 -4.70
N LEU A 378 18.84 5.19 -5.32
CA LEU A 378 18.25 3.86 -5.15
C LEU A 378 19.20 2.75 -5.64
N ALA A 379 20.02 3.01 -6.66
CA ALA A 379 21.03 2.08 -7.13
C ALA A 379 22.10 1.72 -6.07
N CYS A 380 22.24 2.52 -4.99
CA CYS A 380 23.27 2.36 -3.97
C CYS A 380 23.01 1.21 -2.98
N HIS A 381 21.85 0.53 -3.04
CA HIS A 381 21.55 -0.58 -2.13
C HIS A 381 20.67 -1.66 -2.79
N ASP A 382 20.98 -2.95 -2.53
CA ASP A 382 20.33 -4.10 -3.19
C ASP A 382 18.80 -4.14 -2.98
N GLY A 383 18.32 -3.55 -1.88
CA GLY A 383 16.88 -3.49 -1.54
C GLY A 383 16.03 -2.53 -2.38
N PHE A 384 16.63 -1.74 -3.28
CA PHE A 384 15.91 -0.75 -4.10
C PHE A 384 16.15 -0.93 -5.60
N LEU A 385 16.37 -2.17 -6.05
CA LEU A 385 16.65 -2.48 -7.46
C LEU A 385 15.45 -3.17 -8.12
N LEU A 386 15.13 -2.77 -9.36
CA LEU A 386 14.12 -3.45 -10.18
C LEU A 386 14.60 -4.82 -10.69
N GLY A 387 15.91 -4.96 -10.93
CA GLY A 387 16.48 -6.18 -11.53
C GLY A 387 16.14 -7.46 -10.78
N PRO A 388 16.35 -7.56 -9.44
CA PRO A 388 16.01 -8.74 -8.68
C PRO A 388 14.54 -9.17 -8.84
N TRP A 389 13.59 -8.22 -8.83
CA TRP A 389 12.17 -8.51 -9.04
C TRP A 389 11.89 -9.19 -10.39
N LEU A 390 12.45 -8.64 -11.48
CA LEU A 390 12.25 -9.18 -12.83
C LEU A 390 12.98 -10.51 -13.03
N GLU A 391 14.20 -10.66 -12.52
CA GLU A 391 14.94 -11.91 -12.60
C GLU A 391 14.28 -13.03 -11.78
N SER A 392 13.73 -12.72 -10.61
CA SER A 392 12.98 -13.69 -9.81
C SER A 392 11.74 -14.19 -10.55
N ALA A 393 11.00 -13.32 -11.25
CA ALA A 393 9.84 -13.74 -12.04
C ALA A 393 10.26 -14.67 -13.19
N LYS A 394 11.32 -14.34 -13.91
CA LYS A 394 11.85 -15.16 -15.01
C LYS A 394 12.34 -16.53 -14.57
N GLN A 395 12.98 -16.62 -13.41
CA GLN A 395 13.50 -17.88 -12.86
C GLN A 395 12.41 -18.92 -12.57
N LEU A 396 11.14 -18.51 -12.46
CA LEU A 396 10.01 -19.42 -12.26
C LEU A 396 9.53 -20.06 -13.57
N ALA A 397 9.94 -19.54 -14.72
CA ALA A 397 9.50 -20.01 -16.03
C ALA A 397 10.14 -21.36 -16.40
N GLN A 398 9.37 -22.21 -17.09
CA GLN A 398 9.85 -23.50 -17.61
C GLN A 398 10.30 -23.44 -19.08
N ASP A 399 9.88 -22.40 -19.80
CA ASP A 399 10.17 -22.17 -21.21
C ASP A 399 10.19 -20.67 -21.53
N GLU A 400 10.64 -20.31 -22.74
CA GLU A 400 10.80 -18.93 -23.18
C GLU A 400 9.47 -18.16 -23.25
N GLN A 401 8.35 -18.83 -23.57
CA GLN A 401 7.04 -18.18 -23.61
C GLN A 401 6.56 -17.81 -22.21
N GLN A 402 6.76 -18.72 -21.24
CA GLN A 402 6.50 -18.43 -19.83
C GLN A 402 7.43 -17.34 -19.30
N GLU A 403 8.70 -17.32 -19.73
CA GLU A 403 9.66 -16.29 -19.30
C GLU A 403 9.19 -14.89 -19.75
N ILE A 404 8.77 -14.76 -21.02
CA ILE A 404 8.17 -13.53 -21.56
C ILE A 404 6.93 -13.13 -20.75
N GLN A 405 6.02 -14.09 -20.50
CA GLN A 405 4.77 -13.83 -19.79
C GLN A 405 5.00 -13.44 -18.32
N PHE A 406 5.94 -14.09 -17.63
CA PHE A 406 6.21 -13.83 -16.22
C PHE A 406 6.92 -12.49 -16.03
N GLU A 407 7.85 -12.12 -16.93
CA GLU A 407 8.44 -10.79 -16.91
C GLU A 407 7.38 -9.71 -17.20
N TRP A 408 6.49 -9.94 -18.18
CA TRP A 408 5.37 -9.02 -18.44
C TRP A 408 4.44 -8.90 -17.22
N ASN A 409 4.07 -10.00 -16.57
CA ASN A 409 3.25 -9.99 -15.34
C ASN A 409 3.93 -9.17 -14.23
N ALA A 410 5.24 -9.37 -14.03
CA ALA A 410 6.02 -8.67 -13.01
C ALA A 410 6.10 -7.15 -13.26
N ARG A 411 6.24 -6.74 -14.53
CA ARG A 411 6.21 -5.33 -14.95
C ARG A 411 4.80 -4.74 -14.80
N THR A 412 3.77 -5.47 -15.21
CA THR A 412 2.39 -5.01 -15.17
C THR A 412 1.89 -4.82 -13.74
N GLN A 413 2.21 -5.74 -12.82
CA GLN A 413 1.77 -5.66 -11.41
C GLN A 413 2.22 -4.37 -10.70
N ILE A 414 3.40 -3.84 -11.05
CA ILE A 414 3.97 -2.63 -10.42
C ILE A 414 3.67 -1.33 -11.19
N THR A 415 2.91 -1.40 -12.29
CA THR A 415 2.59 -0.25 -13.15
C THR A 415 1.08 -0.16 -13.44
N MET A 416 0.60 -0.61 -14.61
CA MET A 416 -0.81 -0.50 -15.02
C MET A 416 -1.75 -1.48 -14.29
N TRP A 417 -1.21 -2.55 -13.70
CA TRP A 417 -1.90 -3.61 -12.97
C TRP A 417 -2.79 -4.53 -13.84
N PHE A 418 -3.66 -3.97 -14.67
CA PHE A 418 -4.64 -4.67 -15.52
C PHE A 418 -4.91 -3.89 -16.81
N ASP A 419 -5.80 -4.41 -17.69
CA ASP A 419 -6.21 -3.86 -18.97
C ASP A 419 -6.46 -2.35 -18.95
N ASN A 420 -6.09 -1.74 -20.07
CA ASN A 420 -6.32 -0.35 -20.41
C ASN A 420 -6.87 -0.27 -21.85
N THR A 421 -7.31 0.92 -22.24
CA THR A 421 -7.60 1.25 -23.64
C THR A 421 -6.51 2.16 -24.20
N GLU A 422 -6.68 2.65 -25.42
CA GLU A 422 -5.74 3.60 -26.03
C GLU A 422 -5.66 4.93 -25.26
N ASP A 423 -6.75 5.35 -24.59
CA ASP A 423 -6.87 6.64 -23.92
C ASP A 423 -7.40 6.57 -22.49
N GLU A 424 -7.72 5.38 -21.97
CA GLU A 424 -8.16 5.17 -20.59
C GLU A 424 -7.21 4.18 -19.89
N ALA A 425 -6.57 4.64 -18.84
CA ALA A 425 -5.74 3.79 -17.99
C ALA A 425 -6.58 2.93 -17.04
N SER A 426 -5.97 1.85 -16.55
CA SER A 426 -6.54 1.02 -15.49
C SER A 426 -6.93 1.84 -14.26
N LEU A 427 -8.03 1.44 -13.62
CA LEU A 427 -8.45 1.99 -12.33
C LEU A 427 -7.45 1.69 -11.20
N LEU A 428 -6.62 0.66 -11.38
CA LEU A 428 -5.57 0.24 -10.45
C LEU A 428 -4.17 0.65 -10.92
N ARG A 429 -4.07 1.59 -11.87
CA ARG A 429 -2.78 2.14 -12.27
C ARG A 429 -2.02 2.66 -11.05
N ASP A 430 -0.72 2.39 -11.05
CA ASP A 430 0.21 2.80 -9.99
C ASP A 430 -0.20 2.31 -8.59
N TYR A 431 -1.10 1.31 -8.47
CA TYR A 431 -1.49 0.75 -7.18
C TYR A 431 -0.30 0.09 -6.49
N GLY A 432 0.43 -0.75 -7.23
CA GLY A 432 1.64 -1.45 -6.79
C GLY A 432 2.94 -0.69 -7.07
N ASN A 433 2.92 0.64 -7.01
CA ASN A 433 4.09 1.46 -7.33
C ASN A 433 5.31 1.15 -6.43
N LYS A 434 6.51 1.43 -6.96
CA LYS A 434 7.79 1.15 -6.28
C LYS A 434 8.80 2.26 -6.52
N TYR A 435 9.59 2.57 -5.50
CA TYR A 435 10.81 3.35 -5.67
C TYR A 435 12.00 2.42 -5.90
N TRP A 436 12.15 1.96 -7.13
CA TRP A 436 13.27 1.12 -7.55
C TRP A 436 14.11 1.78 -8.64
N SER A 437 15.44 1.64 -8.53
CA SER A 437 16.35 2.04 -9.59
C SER A 437 16.09 1.21 -10.86
N GLY A 438 16.14 1.89 -12.00
CA GLY A 438 15.69 1.40 -13.29
C GLY A 438 14.23 1.76 -13.56
N LEU A 439 13.34 1.61 -12.57
CA LEU A 439 11.93 1.97 -12.71
C LEU A 439 11.74 3.49 -12.73
N LEU A 440 12.45 4.23 -11.87
CA LEU A 440 12.41 5.69 -11.91
C LEU A 440 12.93 6.22 -13.26
N ARG A 441 14.11 5.78 -13.67
CA ARG A 441 14.75 6.24 -14.92
C ARG A 441 13.96 5.86 -16.18
N ASP A 442 13.49 4.62 -16.30
CA ASP A 442 12.95 4.12 -17.57
C ASP A 442 11.41 4.16 -17.64
N TYR A 443 10.71 4.43 -16.52
CA TYR A 443 9.25 4.49 -16.48
C TYR A 443 8.73 5.83 -15.92
N TYR A 444 8.99 6.15 -14.66
CA TYR A 444 8.41 7.35 -14.02
C TYR A 444 8.97 8.66 -14.58
N GLY A 445 10.27 8.74 -14.84
CA GLY A 445 10.93 9.91 -15.45
C GLY A 445 10.38 10.26 -16.84
N PRO A 446 10.30 9.30 -17.79
CA PRO A 446 9.67 9.53 -19.08
C PRO A 446 8.20 9.92 -18.99
N ARG A 447 7.42 9.35 -18.04
CA ARG A 447 6.04 9.77 -17.80
C ARG A 447 5.96 11.23 -17.34
N ALA A 448 6.83 11.65 -16.43
CA ALA A 448 6.93 13.03 -15.98
C ALA A 448 7.30 13.97 -17.14
N ALA A 449 8.26 13.57 -17.98
CA ALA A 449 8.68 14.35 -19.14
C ALA A 449 7.54 14.55 -20.15
N ILE A 450 6.74 13.51 -20.40
CA ILE A 450 5.54 13.61 -21.23
C ILE A 450 4.54 14.61 -20.61
N TYR A 451 4.27 14.53 -19.30
CA TYR A 451 3.38 15.49 -18.64
C TYR A 451 3.85 16.94 -18.80
N PHE A 452 5.13 17.21 -18.52
CA PHE A 452 5.67 18.56 -18.62
C PHE A 452 5.76 19.08 -20.06
N LYS A 453 5.99 18.20 -21.05
CA LYS A 453 5.93 18.54 -22.47
C LYS A 453 4.56 19.13 -22.84
N TYR A 454 3.47 18.41 -22.56
CA TYR A 454 2.12 18.89 -22.87
C TYR A 454 1.74 20.15 -22.06
N LEU A 455 2.22 20.24 -20.83
CA LEU A 455 2.02 21.41 -19.97
C LEU A 455 2.68 22.66 -20.57
N LEU A 456 3.92 22.56 -21.03
CA LEU A 456 4.66 23.66 -21.66
C LEU A 456 4.10 24.02 -23.04
N GLU A 457 3.74 23.04 -23.86
CA GLU A 457 3.09 23.25 -25.16
C GLU A 457 1.76 24.01 -25.02
N SER A 458 0.96 23.69 -23.99
CA SER A 458 -0.26 24.41 -23.64
C SER A 458 0.03 25.88 -23.30
N LEU A 459 1.05 26.15 -22.48
CA LEU A 459 1.44 27.52 -22.13
C LEU A 459 1.97 28.33 -23.33
N GLU A 460 2.79 27.73 -24.19
CA GLU A 460 3.39 28.41 -25.34
C GLU A 460 2.37 28.75 -26.42
N THR A 461 1.40 27.85 -26.64
CA THR A 461 0.35 28.03 -27.66
C THR A 461 -0.86 28.80 -27.16
N GLY A 462 -1.04 28.91 -25.84
CA GLY A 462 -2.22 29.48 -25.20
C GLY A 462 -3.48 28.60 -25.33
N ASN A 463 -3.32 27.34 -25.72
CA ASN A 463 -4.40 26.36 -25.81
C ASN A 463 -4.56 25.59 -24.50
N GLU A 464 -5.72 24.97 -24.31
CA GLU A 464 -5.98 24.07 -23.17
C GLU A 464 -5.02 22.86 -23.19
N PHE A 465 -4.76 22.28 -22.00
CA PHE A 465 -3.95 21.08 -21.87
C PHE A 465 -4.60 19.92 -22.63
N ALA A 466 -3.88 19.34 -23.59
CA ALA A 466 -4.41 18.27 -24.45
C ALA A 466 -4.47 16.92 -23.72
N LEU A 467 -5.36 16.81 -22.72
CA LEU A 467 -5.47 15.69 -21.79
C LEU A 467 -5.57 14.32 -22.49
N LYS A 468 -6.33 14.24 -23.59
CA LYS A 468 -6.51 12.98 -24.34
C LYS A 468 -5.24 12.54 -25.07
N ASP A 469 -4.52 13.48 -25.66
CA ASP A 469 -3.28 13.16 -26.38
C ASP A 469 -2.16 12.83 -25.41
N TRP A 470 -2.07 13.57 -24.30
CA TRP A 470 -1.23 13.21 -23.16
C TRP A 470 -1.52 11.78 -22.67
N ARG A 471 -2.80 11.43 -22.44
CA ARG A 471 -3.24 10.08 -22.06
C ARG A 471 -2.74 9.02 -23.01
N ARG A 472 -2.98 9.20 -24.31
CA ARG A 472 -2.54 8.27 -25.34
C ARG A 472 -1.02 8.06 -25.30
N GLU A 473 -0.24 9.12 -25.14
CA GLU A 473 1.22 9.05 -25.16
C GLU A 473 1.80 8.32 -23.93
N TRP A 474 1.34 8.64 -22.71
CA TRP A 474 1.87 8.00 -21.50
C TRP A 474 1.36 6.55 -21.31
N ILE A 475 0.13 6.25 -21.75
CA ILE A 475 -0.41 4.88 -21.76
C ILE A 475 0.41 4.02 -22.73
N LYS A 476 0.68 4.54 -23.94
CA LYS A 476 1.54 3.87 -24.91
C LYS A 476 2.94 3.62 -24.34
N LEU A 477 3.55 4.61 -23.70
CA LEU A 477 4.84 4.43 -23.02
C LEU A 477 4.78 3.30 -21.99
N THR A 478 3.71 3.22 -21.20
CA THR A 478 3.54 2.16 -20.20
C THR A 478 3.44 0.78 -20.85
N ASN A 479 2.61 0.65 -21.88
CA ASN A 479 2.45 -0.62 -22.60
C ASN A 479 3.75 -1.05 -23.29
N ASP A 480 4.49 -0.10 -23.89
CA ASP A 480 5.79 -0.37 -24.51
C ASP A 480 6.82 -0.82 -23.45
N TRP A 481 6.85 -0.17 -22.28
CA TRP A 481 7.75 -0.54 -21.18
C TRP A 481 7.43 -1.93 -20.61
N GLN A 482 6.15 -2.26 -20.44
CA GLN A 482 5.69 -3.58 -19.98
C GLN A 482 6.06 -4.71 -20.94
N ASN A 483 6.00 -4.44 -22.25
CA ASN A 483 6.40 -5.39 -23.30
C ASN A 483 7.91 -5.42 -23.54
N SER A 484 8.67 -4.48 -22.96
CA SER A 484 10.12 -4.44 -23.10
C SER A 484 10.79 -5.57 -22.33
N ARG A 485 11.97 -5.99 -22.81
CA ARG A 485 12.83 -7.00 -22.19
C ARG A 485 14.17 -6.40 -21.74
N ASN A 486 14.18 -5.11 -21.40
CA ASN A 486 15.39 -4.41 -20.97
C ASN A 486 15.93 -5.04 -19.68
N ALA A 487 17.23 -5.34 -19.65
CA ALA A 487 17.89 -5.90 -18.48
C ALA A 487 18.23 -4.80 -17.46
N TYR A 488 18.03 -5.11 -16.18
CA TYR A 488 18.30 -4.20 -15.06
C TYR A 488 19.34 -4.79 -14.11
N PRO A 489 20.18 -3.96 -13.47
CA PRO A 489 21.17 -4.44 -12.51
C PRO A 489 20.52 -5.21 -11.33
N VAL A 490 21.12 -6.34 -10.97
CA VAL A 490 20.73 -7.17 -9.81
C VAL A 490 21.60 -6.96 -8.57
N ARG A 491 22.60 -6.08 -8.68
CA ARG A 491 23.52 -5.71 -7.61
C ARG A 491 23.65 -4.22 -7.55
N SER A 492 23.76 -3.70 -6.33
CA SER A 492 23.94 -2.28 -6.07
C SER A 492 25.27 -1.77 -6.60
N SER A 493 25.29 -0.48 -6.90
CA SER A 493 26.45 0.26 -7.36
C SER A 493 26.44 1.66 -6.78
N GLY A 494 27.63 2.23 -6.54
CA GLY A 494 27.77 3.54 -5.90
C GLY A 494 27.92 3.47 -4.38
N ASN A 495 27.99 4.64 -3.74
CA ASN A 495 28.15 4.80 -2.30
C ASN A 495 26.94 5.53 -1.72
N ALA A 496 26.16 4.81 -0.90
CA ALA A 496 24.97 5.35 -0.25
C ALA A 496 25.26 6.64 0.53
N ILE A 497 26.37 6.73 1.27
CA ILE A 497 26.70 7.88 2.10
C ILE A 497 27.06 9.09 1.24
N ASP A 498 27.97 8.91 0.28
CA ASP A 498 28.41 10.01 -0.58
C ASP A 498 27.26 10.54 -1.45
N THR A 499 26.44 9.63 -1.99
CA THR A 499 25.25 9.99 -2.77
C THR A 499 24.23 10.71 -1.91
N SER A 500 23.86 10.18 -0.74
CA SER A 500 22.92 10.85 0.17
C SER A 500 23.41 12.23 0.60
N ARG A 501 24.70 12.37 0.94
CA ARG A 501 25.30 13.66 1.29
C ARG A 501 25.24 14.67 0.15
N ARG A 502 25.57 14.24 -1.08
CA ARG A 502 25.48 15.08 -2.29
C ARG A 502 24.06 15.58 -2.52
N LEU A 503 23.07 14.69 -2.44
CA LEU A 503 21.67 15.02 -2.71
C LEU A 503 21.06 15.88 -1.61
N TYR A 504 21.42 15.64 -0.35
CA TYR A 504 21.05 16.49 0.77
C TYR A 504 21.51 17.94 0.54
N ASN A 505 22.79 18.14 0.20
CA ASN A 505 23.34 19.47 -0.08
C ASN A 505 22.72 20.11 -1.34
N LYS A 506 22.38 19.32 -2.36
CA LYS A 506 21.82 19.83 -3.63
C LYS A 506 20.37 20.31 -3.49
N TYR A 507 19.54 19.59 -2.72
CA TYR A 507 18.09 19.78 -2.74
C TYR A 507 17.47 20.17 -1.40
N LEU A 508 18.06 19.77 -0.27
CA LEU A 508 17.40 19.79 1.03
C LEU A 508 18.00 20.79 2.03
N GLN A 509 19.26 21.20 1.84
CA GLN A 509 19.91 22.21 2.66
C GLN A 509 19.42 23.62 2.31
N ASP A 510 19.04 24.40 3.32
CA ASP A 510 18.62 25.79 3.11
C ASP A 510 19.79 26.67 2.64
N PRO A 511 19.62 27.50 1.59
CA PRO A 511 20.66 28.39 1.10
C PRO A 511 21.15 29.47 2.10
N GLU A 512 20.45 29.70 3.22
CA GLU A 512 20.67 30.87 4.09
C GLU A 512 21.65 30.65 5.26
N ILE A 513 22.42 29.55 5.31
CA ILE A 513 23.38 29.30 6.40
C ILE A 513 24.84 29.70 6.04
N TYR A 514 25.07 30.31 4.87
CA TYR A 514 26.43 30.72 4.44
C TYR A 514 26.62 32.22 4.17
N ASP A 515 25.79 33.09 4.75
CA ASP A 515 26.07 34.54 4.84
C ASP A 515 25.78 35.07 6.26
N LEU A 516 26.64 34.69 7.23
CA LEU A 516 26.81 35.41 8.51
C LEU A 516 28.28 35.46 8.92
#